data_AF-A0A0U1P6W1-F1
#
_entry.id   AF-A0A0U1P6W1-F1
#
_cell.length_a   1.000
_cell.length_b   1.000
_cell.length_c   1.000
_cell.angle_alpha   90.00
_cell.angle_beta   90.00
_cell.angle_gamma   90.00
#
_symmetry.space_group_name_H-M   'P 1'
#
loop_
_entity.id
_entity.type
_entity.pdbx_description
1 polymer ?
#
loop_
_entity_poly.entity_id
_entity_poly.type
_entity_poly.pdbx_seq_one_letter_code
_entity_poly.pdbx_strand_id
1 'polypeptide(L)'
;MEQLTQLELQIEQLLTADEYNDDFPEQLQQLVAMRHQEVERVLGQPDLTRVVFDDVVARTKALKSLIQKHKDIIGERLVRSKKSKQSLSLYSNIQQNGL
;
A
#
# COMPACT_ATOMS: atom_id res chain seq x y z
N MET A 1 -9.56 -16.38 5.79
CA MET A 1 -10.31 -15.52 4.84
C MET A 1 -10.60 -14.13 5.37
N GLU A 2 -11.04 -13.97 6.62
CA GLU A 2 -11.26 -12.63 7.22
C GLU A 2 -9.99 -11.79 7.27
N GLN A 3 -8.88 -12.35 7.76
CA GLN A 3 -7.57 -11.68 7.80
C GLN A 3 -7.08 -11.24 6.40
N LEU A 4 -7.23 -12.09 5.39
CA LEU A 4 -6.90 -11.75 4.00
C LEU A 4 -7.72 -10.54 3.50
N THR A 5 -8.98 -10.46 3.92
CA THR A 5 -9.89 -9.36 3.55
C THR A 5 -9.49 -8.06 4.24
N GLN A 6 -9.12 -8.11 5.52
CA GLN A 6 -8.64 -6.94 6.25
C GLN A 6 -7.34 -6.39 5.65
N LEU A 7 -6.39 -7.26 5.29
CA LEU A 7 -5.14 -6.87 4.65
C LEU A 7 -5.40 -6.20 3.29
N GLU A 8 -6.31 -6.74 2.49
CA GLU A 8 -6.64 -6.16 1.18
C GLU A 8 -7.32 -4.79 1.30
N LEU A 9 -8.22 -4.61 2.29
CA LEU A 9 -8.82 -3.32 2.58
C LEU A 9 -7.78 -2.29 3.03
N GLN A 10 -6.83 -2.68 3.89
CA GLN A 10 -5.74 -1.80 4.32
C GLN A 10 -4.85 -1.38 3.15
N ILE A 11 -4.53 -2.31 2.24
CA ILE A 11 -3.79 -1.99 1.01
C ILE A 11 -4.58 -1.02 0.14
N GLU A 12 -5.88 -1.24 -0.06
CA GLU A 12 -6.72 -0.36 -0.86
C GLU A 12 -6.81 1.05 -0.28
N GLN A 13 -7.03 1.17 1.03
CA GLN A 13 -7.04 2.46 1.74
C GLN A 13 -5.71 3.18 1.61
N LEU A 14 -4.60 2.46 1.78
CA LEU A 14 -3.26 3.04 1.64
C LEU A 14 -3.04 3.55 0.21
N LEU A 15 -3.40 2.77 -0.81
CA LEU A 15 -3.22 3.15 -2.23
C LEU A 15 -4.11 4.33 -2.65
N THR A 16 -5.30 4.46 -2.06
CA THR A 16 -6.28 5.49 -2.42
C THR A 16 -6.22 6.75 -1.56
N ALA A 17 -5.37 6.76 -0.52
CA ALA A 17 -5.18 7.93 0.32
C ALA A 17 -4.82 9.19 -0.48
N ASP A 18 -5.37 10.33 -0.08
CA ASP A 18 -5.13 11.62 -0.73
C ASP A 18 -3.69 12.10 -0.53
N GLU A 19 -3.10 11.80 0.63
CA GLU A 19 -1.72 12.11 0.98
C GLU A 19 -0.97 10.84 1.40
N TYR A 20 0.30 10.77 1.01
CA TYR A 20 1.20 9.69 1.43
C TYR A 20 2.20 10.19 2.45
N ASN A 21 2.27 9.46 3.55
CA ASN A 21 3.30 9.63 4.57
C ASN A 21 4.68 9.20 4.02
N ASP A 22 5.75 9.59 4.72
CA ASP A 22 7.13 9.28 4.28
C ASP A 22 7.42 7.78 4.29
N ASP A 23 6.69 7.03 5.11
CA ASP A 23 6.80 5.57 5.26
C ASP A 23 5.81 4.80 4.38
N PHE A 24 5.08 5.47 3.48
CA PHE A 24 4.13 4.83 2.57
C PHE A 24 4.74 3.64 1.80
N PRO A 25 5.95 3.74 1.20
CA PRO A 25 6.54 2.62 0.48
C PRO A 25 6.77 1.40 1.37
N GLU A 26 7.30 1.62 2.58
CA GLU A 26 7.59 0.59 3.57
C GLU A 26 6.28 -0.06 4.09
N GLN A 27 5.27 0.76 4.39
CA GLN A 27 3.95 0.28 4.81
C GLN A 27 3.29 -0.59 3.74
N LEU A 28 3.31 -0.14 2.47
CA LEU A 28 2.75 -0.92 1.36
C LEU A 28 3.49 -2.25 1.20
N GLN A 29 4.82 -2.24 1.26
CA GLN A 29 5.63 -3.45 1.19
C GLN A 29 5.28 -4.43 2.32
N GLN A 30 5.14 -3.94 3.56
CA GLN A 30 4.81 -4.77 4.71
C GLN A 30 3.41 -5.39 4.57
N LEU A 31 2.42 -4.60 4.16
CA LEU A 31 1.04 -5.09 3.95
C LEU A 31 0.98 -6.17 2.86
N VAL A 32 1.66 -5.96 1.73
CA VAL A 32 1.72 -6.96 0.64
C VAL A 32 2.42 -8.24 1.11
N ALA A 33 3.50 -8.14 1.89
CA ALA A 33 4.19 -9.30 2.44
C ALA A 33 3.31 -10.10 3.41
N MET A 34 2.62 -9.43 4.33
CA MET A 34 1.68 -10.08 5.25
C MET A 34 0.53 -10.76 4.50
N ARG A 35 0.00 -10.11 3.45
CA ARG A 35 -1.01 -10.72 2.57
C ARG A 35 -0.46 -11.97 1.88
N HIS A 36 0.78 -11.95 1.41
CA HIS A 36 1.40 -13.10 0.76
C HIS A 36 1.49 -14.30 1.71
N GLN A 37 1.96 -14.08 2.94
CA GLN A 37 2.01 -15.11 3.99
C GLN A 37 0.62 -15.69 4.29
N GLU A 38 -0.40 -14.83 4.37
CA GLU A 38 -1.77 -15.28 4.60
C GLU A 38 -2.34 -16.09 3.43
N VAL A 39 -2.00 -15.73 2.18
CA VAL A 39 -2.33 -16.52 0.99
C VAL A 39 -1.67 -17.88 1.03
N GLU A 40 -0.37 -17.95 1.33
CA GLU A 40 0.34 -19.23 1.47
C GLU A 40 -0.30 -20.11 2.54
N ARG A 41 -0.68 -19.52 3.67
CA ARG A 41 -1.39 -20.22 4.75
C ARG A 41 -2.73 -20.79 4.29
N VAL A 42 -3.54 -19.99 3.58
CA VAL A 42 -4.84 -20.43 3.05
C VAL A 42 -4.68 -21.55 2.02
N LEU A 43 -3.72 -21.41 1.10
CA LEU A 43 -3.46 -22.41 0.06
C LEU A 43 -2.79 -23.68 0.61
N GLY A 44 -2.15 -23.60 1.78
CA GLY A 44 -1.57 -24.74 2.48
C GLY A 44 -2.55 -25.53 3.35
N GLN A 45 -3.82 -25.14 3.41
CA GLN A 45 -4.82 -25.84 4.23
C GLN A 45 -5.15 -27.22 3.64
N PRO A 46 -5.23 -28.28 4.47
CA PRO A 46 -5.53 -29.64 4.00
C PRO A 46 -6.94 -29.79 3.43
N ASP A 47 -7.87 -28.91 3.81
CA ASP A 47 -9.26 -28.83 3.36
C ASP A 47 -9.48 -27.77 2.26
N LEU A 48 -8.42 -27.37 1.55
CA LEU A 48 -8.51 -26.41 0.45
C LEU A 48 -9.53 -26.86 -0.61
N THR A 49 -10.58 -26.07 -0.76
CA THR A 49 -11.59 -26.30 -1.81
C THR A 49 -11.21 -25.57 -3.09
N ARG A 50 -11.69 -26.08 -4.23
CA ARG A 50 -11.50 -25.42 -5.53
C ARG A 50 -12.07 -24.00 -5.54
N VAL A 51 -13.19 -23.79 -4.86
CA VAL A 51 -13.85 -22.47 -4.75
C VAL A 51 -12.93 -21.47 -4.03
N VAL A 52 -12.30 -21.88 -2.93
CA VAL A 52 -11.36 -21.02 -2.19
C VAL A 52 -10.11 -20.73 -3.02
N PHE A 53 -9.58 -21.74 -3.74
CA PHE A 53 -8.45 -21.54 -4.64
C PHE A 53 -8.76 -20.51 -5.73
N ASP A 54 -9.88 -20.68 -6.44
CA ASP A 54 -10.26 -19.78 -7.53
C ASP A 54 -10.52 -18.35 -7.01
N ASP A 55 -11.10 -18.20 -5.81
CA ASP A 55 -11.25 -16.91 -5.12
C ASP A 55 -9.90 -16.24 -4.84
N VAL A 56 -8.96 -16.95 -4.24
CA VAL A 56 -7.61 -16.42 -3.94
C VAL A 56 -6.89 -15.98 -5.22
N VAL A 57 -7.03 -16.74 -6.31
CA VAL A 57 -6.48 -16.37 -7.62
C VAL A 57 -7.13 -15.10 -8.16
N ALA A 58 -8.46 -15.00 -8.12
CA ALA A 58 -9.19 -13.81 -8.58
C ALA A 58 -8.79 -12.56 -7.78
N ARG A 59 -8.74 -12.67 -6.45
CA ARG A 59 -8.32 -11.59 -5.55
C ARG A 59 -6.89 -11.14 -5.79
N THR A 60 -5.99 -12.08 -6.03
CA THR A 60 -4.58 -11.77 -6.35
C THR A 60 -4.46 -11.02 -7.67
N LYS A 61 -5.25 -11.39 -8.70
CA LYS A 61 -5.31 -10.64 -9.97
C LYS A 61 -5.86 -9.22 -9.77
N ALA A 62 -6.94 -9.09 -8.99
CA ALA A 62 -7.55 -7.79 -8.69
C ALA A 62 -6.57 -6.86 -7.97
N LEU A 63 -5.89 -7.35 -6.93
CA LEU A 63 -4.92 -6.57 -6.18
C LEU A 63 -3.72 -6.14 -7.04
N LYS A 64 -3.21 -7.03 -7.89
CA LYS A 64 -2.14 -6.69 -8.84
C LYS A 64 -2.58 -5.56 -9.77
N SER A 65 -3.80 -5.62 -10.30
CA SER A 65 -4.35 -4.58 -11.15
C SER A 65 -4.50 -3.26 -10.39
N LEU A 66 -4.96 -3.29 -9.14
CA LEU A 66 -5.09 -2.13 -8.26
C LEU A 66 -3.75 -1.43 -8.03
N ILE A 67 -2.73 -2.18 -7.62
CA ILE A 67 -1.37 -1.65 -7.40
C ILE A 67 -0.82 -1.06 -8.71
N GLN A 68 -1.00 -1.77 -9.84
CA GLN A 68 -0.51 -1.30 -11.13
C GLN A 68 -1.19 0.00 -11.58
N LYS A 69 -2.51 0.13 -11.35
CA LYS A 69 -3.26 1.37 -11.64
C LYS A 69 -2.74 2.55 -10.84
N HIS A 70 -2.37 2.33 -9.58
CA HIS A 70 -1.90 3.39 -8.70
C HIS A 70 -0.40 3.67 -8.83
N LYS A 71 0.40 2.79 -9.44
CA LYS A 71 1.85 2.96 -9.60
C LYS A 71 2.24 4.32 -10.18
N ASP A 72 1.56 4.75 -11.25
CA ASP A 72 1.89 6.00 -11.93
C ASP A 72 1.49 7.22 -11.07
N ILE A 73 0.34 7.13 -10.39
CA ILE A 73 -0.17 8.15 -9.47
C ILE A 73 0.72 8.27 -8.22
N ILE A 74 1.21 7.14 -7.70
CA ILE A 74 2.08 7.07 -6.53
C ILE A 74 3.40 7.79 -6.78
N GLY A 75 4.02 7.56 -7.94
CA GLY A 75 5.28 8.21 -8.30
C GLY A 75 5.16 9.74 -8.28
N GLU A 76 4.10 10.29 -8.88
CA GLU A 76 3.87 11.73 -8.90
C GLU A 76 3.54 12.30 -7.51
N ARG A 77 2.72 11.61 -6.72
CA ARG A 77 2.32 12.05 -5.37
C ARG A 77 3.48 12.01 -4.39
N LEU A 78 4.33 10.98 -4.42
CA LEU A 78 5.53 10.91 -3.59
C LEU A 78 6.50 12.06 -3.88
N VAL A 79 6.69 12.40 -5.16
CA VAL A 79 7.53 13.55 -5.55
C VAL A 79 6.93 14.87 -5.07
N ARG A 80 5.61 15.05 -5.18
CA ARG A 80 4.91 16.25 -4.67
C ARG A 80 5.02 16.37 -3.15
N SER A 81 4.79 15.28 -2.41
CA SER A 81 4.92 15.24 -0.95
C SER A 81 6.33 15.65 -0.50
N LYS A 82 7.36 15.07 -1.13
CA LYS A 82 8.77 15.42 -0.86
C LYS A 82 9.08 16.89 -1.14
N LYS A 83 8.61 17.44 -2.27
CA LYS A 83 8.80 18.85 -2.62
C LYS A 83 8.08 19.80 -1.66
N SER A 84 6.86 19.45 -1.23
CA SER A 84 6.09 20.23 -0.26
C SER A 84 6.77 20.29 1.12
N LYS A 85 7.36 19.17 1.57
CA LYS A 85 8.15 19.16 2.82
C LYS A 85 9.43 20.00 2.71
N GLN A 86 10.10 19.97 1.56
CA GLN A 86 11.28 20.79 1.31
C GLN A 86 10.97 22.29 1.23
N SER A 87 9.85 22.69 0.62
CA SER A 87 9.47 24.10 0.59
C SER A 87 9.15 24.61 1.99
N LEU A 88 8.37 23.86 2.78
CA LEU A 88 8.04 24.21 4.17
C LEU A 88 9.29 24.29 5.06
N SER A 89 10.26 23.38 4.91
CA SER A 89 11.50 23.43 5.71
C SER A 89 12.38 24.63 5.35
N LEU A 90 12.42 25.05 4.08
CA LEU A 90 13.08 26.29 3.67
C LEU A 90 12.44 27.52 4.30
N TYR A 91 11.10 27.61 4.31
CA TYR A 91 10.40 28.71 4.98
C TYR A 91 10.63 28.72 6.50
N SER A 92 10.63 27.56 7.16
CA SER A 92 10.92 27.46 8.60
C SER A 92 12.35 27.90 8.94
N ASN A 93 13.34 27.53 8.12
CA ASN A 93 14.73 27.93 8.33
C ASN A 93 14.97 29.43 8.10
N ILE A 94 14.23 30.05 7.17
CA ILE A 94 14.30 31.50 6.94
C ILE A 94 13.67 32.27 8.10
N GLN A 95 12.59 31.77 8.71
CA GLN A 95 12.01 32.39 9.91
C GLN A 95 12.87 32.20 11.17
N GLN A 96 13.59 31.07 11.31
CA GLN A 96 14.42 30.81 12.49
C GLN A 96 15.80 31.47 12.46
N ASN A 97 16.39 31.70 11.27
CA ASN A 97 17.70 32.38 11.13
C ASN A 97 17.57 33.87 10.74
N GLY A 98 16.37 34.45 10.85
CA GLY A 98 16.05 35.82 10.47
C GLY A 98 15.96 36.84 11.62
N LEU A 99 16.55 36.56 12.79
CA LEU A 99 16.66 37.50 13.91
C LEU A 99 18.13 37.73 14.29
#